data_AF-A0A0C3D5E6-F1
#
_entry.id   AF-A0A0C3D5E6-F1
#
_cell.length_a   1.000
_cell.length_b   1.000
_cell.length_c   1.000
_cell.angle_alpha   90.00
_cell.angle_beta   90.00
_cell.angle_gamma   90.00
#
_symmetry.space_group_name_H-M   'P 1'
#
loop_
_entity.id
_entity.type
_entity.pdbx_description
1 polymer ?
#
loop_
_entity_poly.entity_id
_entity_poly.type
_entity_poly.pdbx_seq_one_letter_code
_entity_poly.pdbx_strand_id
1 'polypeptide(L)'
;MCETRVHRRYLLQPLGSPITEFSCLQEFLSIFIDLVHVHELLVNTCRILHRDVSLNNTLKYRCIIPWRAVTEGEKKRERIIANQCFHRGLLIDFDYALLMDLERTEVSPRERTGTIPFMAIDMLIQYANGSGNVAPSAAHDLESLIYVFVWICVVYSRPGQVRSDISLQQTCVKGWTCIKTLQDVKTLCNARTGELTTKFFLNYFTPYFEQLKGPTSALYDILHASRDPNGSPLTHEAIKKILLEAFFTVKEPASEDANKNTGIKQVEKRRVDMHVTEDLNGGRKSCRHRVD
;
A
#
# COMPACT_ATOMS: atom_id res chain seq x y z
N MET A 1 26.98 -3.85 -30.73
CA MET A 1 25.99 -4.94 -30.66
C MET A 1 24.65 -4.29 -30.37
N CYS A 2 23.63 -4.52 -31.20
CA CYS A 2 22.27 -4.04 -30.92
C CYS A 2 21.66 -4.88 -29.80
N GLU A 3 21.13 -4.22 -28.79
CA GLU A 3 20.41 -4.84 -27.68
C GLU A 3 19.11 -5.46 -28.23
N THR A 4 18.96 -6.78 -28.09
CA THR A 4 17.73 -7.47 -28.54
C THR A 4 16.65 -7.26 -27.48
N ARG A 5 15.61 -6.49 -27.80
CA ARG A 5 14.46 -6.28 -26.91
C ARG A 5 13.29 -7.16 -27.34
N VAL A 6 12.83 -8.02 -26.43
CA VAL A 6 11.66 -8.88 -26.64
C VAL A 6 10.44 -8.20 -26.04
N HIS A 7 9.46 -7.86 -26.88
CA HIS A 7 8.18 -7.32 -26.42
C HIS A 7 7.29 -8.48 -25.94
N ARG A 8 6.89 -8.46 -24.66
CA ARG A 8 5.92 -9.42 -24.10
C ARG A 8 4.61 -8.69 -23.78
N ARG A 9 3.47 -9.34 -24.04
CA ARG A 9 2.14 -8.83 -23.69
C ARG A 9 1.42 -9.88 -22.86
N TYR A 10 0.99 -9.50 -21.66
CA TYR A 10 0.07 -10.28 -20.86
C TYR A 10 -1.34 -9.71 -21.07
N LEU A 11 -2.22 -10.47 -21.69
CA LEU A 11 -3.63 -10.11 -21.81
C LEU A 11 -4.39 -10.77 -20.65
N LEU A 12 -4.78 -9.96 -19.67
CA LEU A 12 -5.55 -10.39 -18.51
C LEU A 12 -6.94 -9.78 -18.62
N GLN A 13 -7.99 -10.55 -18.32
CA GLN A 13 -9.33 -9.99 -18.05
C GLN A 13 -9.23 -9.04 -16.83
N PRO A 14 -10.12 -8.04 -16.63
CA PRO A 14 -10.10 -7.26 -15.40
C PRO A 14 -10.16 -8.19 -14.19
N LEU A 15 -8.99 -8.40 -13.57
CA LEU A 15 -8.78 -9.29 -12.43
C LEU A 15 -9.30 -8.65 -11.14
N GLY A 16 -9.86 -7.45 -11.19
CA GLY A 16 -10.33 -6.75 -10.01
C GLY A 16 -10.66 -5.30 -10.29
N SER A 17 -11.14 -4.65 -9.24
CA SER A 17 -11.37 -3.21 -9.15
C SER A 17 -10.34 -2.59 -8.21
N PRO A 18 -10.11 -1.26 -8.29
CA PRO A 18 -9.23 -0.58 -7.34
C PRO A 18 -9.57 -0.92 -5.89
N ILE A 19 -8.55 -1.08 -5.04
CA ILE A 19 -8.74 -1.37 -3.61
C ILE A 19 -9.64 -0.33 -2.91
N THR A 20 -9.69 0.89 -3.43
CA THR A 20 -10.46 2.01 -2.88
C THR A 20 -11.97 1.88 -3.09
N GLU A 21 -12.43 0.98 -3.96
CA GLU A 21 -13.85 0.77 -4.27
C GLU A 21 -14.54 -0.25 -3.32
N PHE A 22 -13.96 -0.56 -2.16
CA PHE A 22 -14.58 -1.42 -1.12
C PHE A 22 -15.98 -0.92 -0.70
N SER A 23 -16.82 -1.76 -0.10
CA SER A 23 -18.25 -1.48 0.17
C SER A 23 -18.54 -1.03 1.61
N CYS A 24 -17.73 -1.46 2.57
CA CYS A 24 -17.88 -1.14 3.99
C CYS A 24 -16.52 -1.23 4.71
N LEU A 25 -16.43 -0.74 5.94
CA LEU A 25 -15.19 -0.81 6.75
C LEU A 25 -14.72 -2.26 6.98
N GLN A 26 -15.66 -3.20 7.12
CA GLN A 26 -15.34 -4.61 7.29
C GLN A 26 -14.72 -5.20 6.02
N GLU A 27 -15.26 -4.89 4.83
CA GLU A 27 -14.65 -5.31 3.56
C GLU A 27 -13.26 -4.68 3.40
N PHE A 28 -13.09 -3.39 3.73
CA PHE A 28 -11.79 -2.73 3.71
C PHE A 28 -10.75 -3.46 4.56
N LEU A 29 -11.09 -3.78 5.82
CA LEU A 29 -10.20 -4.53 6.71
C LEU A 29 -9.95 -5.95 6.19
N SER A 30 -10.98 -6.64 5.71
CA SER A 30 -10.85 -7.97 5.10
C SER A 30 -9.86 -7.98 3.95
N ILE A 31 -9.93 -6.99 3.05
CA ILE A 31 -9.02 -6.85 1.91
C ILE A 31 -7.58 -6.67 2.40
N PHE A 32 -7.33 -5.82 3.39
CA PHE A 32 -5.97 -5.64 3.93
C PHE A 32 -5.45 -6.89 4.65
N ILE A 33 -6.32 -7.60 5.36
CA ILE A 33 -5.97 -8.89 5.97
C ILE A 33 -5.55 -9.86 4.84
N ASP A 34 -6.34 -10.00 3.78
CA ASP A 34 -6.01 -10.83 2.61
C ASP A 34 -4.69 -10.39 1.95
N LEU A 35 -4.42 -9.09 1.79
CA LEU A 35 -3.15 -8.58 1.22
C LEU A 35 -1.94 -9.01 2.05
N VAL A 36 -2.04 -8.90 3.38
CA VAL A 36 -0.97 -9.35 4.29
C VAL A 36 -0.79 -10.86 4.16
N HIS A 37 -1.86 -11.63 4.04
CA HIS A 37 -1.76 -13.08 3.86
C HIS A 37 -1.18 -13.49 2.50
N VAL A 38 -1.57 -12.83 1.41
CA VAL A 38 -0.97 -13.05 0.08
C VAL A 38 0.53 -12.76 0.14
N HIS A 39 0.92 -11.65 0.78
CA HIS A 39 2.32 -11.32 0.96
C HIS A 39 3.06 -12.35 1.83
N GLU A 40 2.44 -12.89 2.88
CA GLU A 40 2.99 -13.96 3.70
C GLU A 40 3.25 -15.23 2.88
N LEU A 41 2.31 -15.62 2.02
CA LEU A 41 2.48 -16.77 1.12
C LEU A 41 3.61 -16.53 0.11
N LEU A 42 3.70 -15.33 -0.48
CA LEU A 42 4.79 -14.95 -1.38
C LEU A 42 6.15 -15.10 -0.69
N VAL A 43 6.28 -14.59 0.53
CA VAL A 43 7.53 -14.62 1.30
C VAL A 43 7.90 -16.05 1.72
N ASN A 44 6.96 -16.78 2.31
CA ASN A 44 7.24 -18.05 2.97
C ASN A 44 7.24 -19.24 2.01
N THR A 45 6.36 -19.22 1.01
CA THR A 45 6.19 -20.34 0.06
C THR A 45 6.95 -20.10 -1.23
N CYS A 46 6.85 -18.89 -1.79
CA CYS A 46 7.45 -18.58 -3.08
C CYS A 46 8.85 -17.98 -2.97
N ARG A 47 9.29 -17.59 -1.76
CA ARG A 47 10.56 -16.88 -1.52
C ARG A 47 10.64 -15.55 -2.30
N ILE A 48 9.51 -14.87 -2.51
CA ILE A 48 9.41 -13.62 -3.29
C ILE A 48 9.13 -12.43 -2.37
N LEU A 49 9.90 -11.36 -2.55
CA LEU A 49 9.58 -10.00 -2.08
C LEU A 49 8.95 -9.21 -3.23
N HIS A 50 7.89 -8.45 -2.95
CA HIS A 50 7.17 -7.68 -3.98
C HIS A 50 7.93 -6.41 -4.38
N ARG A 51 8.47 -5.68 -3.39
CA ARG A 51 9.27 -4.44 -3.52
C ARG A 51 8.58 -3.22 -4.15
N ASP A 52 7.39 -3.38 -4.69
CA ASP A 52 6.59 -2.28 -5.23
C ASP A 52 5.13 -2.32 -4.78
N VAL A 53 4.91 -2.53 -3.48
CA VAL A 53 3.57 -2.43 -2.90
C VAL A 53 3.10 -0.97 -2.97
N SER A 54 1.99 -0.73 -3.67
CA SER A 54 1.44 0.61 -3.88
C SER A 54 -0.09 0.56 -4.02
N LEU A 55 -0.72 1.73 -4.01
CA LEU A 55 -2.17 1.84 -4.25
C LEU A 55 -2.60 1.26 -5.61
N ASN A 56 -1.74 1.35 -6.63
CA ASN A 56 -2.05 0.86 -7.99
C ASN A 56 -1.82 -0.65 -8.12
N ASN A 57 -0.93 -1.20 -7.29
CA ASN A 57 -0.56 -2.61 -7.29
C ASN A 57 -1.36 -3.45 -6.28
N THR A 58 -2.36 -2.84 -5.66
CA THR A 58 -3.30 -3.48 -4.74
C THR A 58 -4.71 -3.39 -5.31
N LEU A 59 -5.33 -4.55 -5.52
CA LEU A 59 -6.69 -4.67 -6.06
C LEU A 59 -7.61 -5.34 -5.06
N LYS A 60 -8.91 -5.09 -5.23
CA LYS A 60 -9.94 -5.99 -4.71
C LYS A 60 -10.47 -6.85 -5.86
N TYR A 61 -10.57 -8.16 -5.65
CA TYR A 61 -10.99 -9.13 -6.64
C TYR A 61 -12.11 -10.01 -6.11
N ARG A 62 -13.03 -10.42 -6.98
CA ARG A 62 -14.10 -11.34 -6.64
C ARG A 62 -13.56 -12.78 -6.68
N CYS A 63 -13.22 -13.34 -5.52
CA CYS A 63 -12.86 -14.76 -5.42
C CYS A 63 -13.30 -15.37 -4.10
N ILE A 64 -13.66 -16.65 -4.14
CA ILE A 64 -13.86 -17.47 -2.94
C ILE A 64 -12.60 -18.34 -2.79
N ILE A 65 -11.56 -17.81 -2.13
CA ILE A 65 -10.42 -18.62 -1.70
C ILE A 65 -10.53 -18.76 -0.17
N PRO A 66 -10.55 -19.99 0.37
CA PRO A 66 -10.43 -20.22 1.81
C PRO A 66 -9.01 -19.89 2.27
N TRP A 67 -8.92 -19.26 3.43
CA TRP A 67 -7.66 -19.16 4.17
C TRP A 67 -7.26 -20.57 4.62
N ARG A 68 -5.95 -20.87 4.63
CA ARG A 68 -5.47 -22.13 5.24
C ARG A 68 -5.44 -21.98 6.77
N ALA A 69 -6.60 -21.79 7.39
CA ALA A 69 -6.72 -21.65 8.84
C ALA A 69 -6.33 -22.95 9.56
N VAL A 70 -5.40 -22.85 10.51
CA VAL A 70 -4.80 -24.01 11.18
C VAL A 70 -5.52 -24.30 12.49
N THR A 71 -5.85 -23.25 13.25
CA THR A 71 -6.56 -23.35 14.53
C THR A 71 -8.08 -23.23 14.36
N GLU A 72 -8.86 -23.80 15.30
CA GLU A 72 -10.33 -23.66 15.29
C GLU A 72 -10.79 -22.20 15.43
N GLY A 73 -10.03 -21.37 16.15
CA GLY A 73 -10.28 -19.94 16.26
C GLY A 73 -10.13 -19.22 14.92
N GLU A 74 -9.07 -19.49 14.18
CA GLU A 74 -8.85 -18.95 12.84
C GLU A 74 -9.93 -19.45 11.86
N LYS A 75 -10.27 -20.74 11.88
CA LYS A 75 -11.32 -21.31 11.03
C LYS A 75 -12.67 -20.64 11.30
N LYS A 76 -13.01 -20.36 12.56
CA LYS A 76 -14.25 -19.65 12.91
C LYS A 76 -14.23 -18.22 12.36
N ARG A 77 -13.13 -17.49 12.50
CA ARG A 77 -13.00 -16.12 11.98
C ARG A 77 -13.06 -16.09 10.46
N GLU A 78 -12.35 -17.00 9.80
CA GLU A 78 -12.36 -17.16 8.36
C GLU A 78 -13.78 -17.44 7.85
N ARG A 79 -14.53 -18.36 8.47
CA ARG A 79 -15.93 -18.63 8.11
C ARG A 79 -16.80 -17.38 8.22
N ILE A 80 -16.61 -16.57 9.26
CA ILE A 80 -17.36 -15.31 9.42
C ILE A 80 -17.04 -14.35 8.26
N ILE A 81 -15.77 -14.16 7.95
CA ILE A 81 -15.33 -13.28 6.84
C ILE A 81 -15.83 -13.83 5.49
N ALA A 82 -15.67 -15.13 5.25
CA ALA A 82 -16.08 -15.78 4.00
C ALA A 82 -17.61 -15.71 3.78
N ASN A 83 -18.40 -15.83 4.85
CA ASN A 83 -19.86 -15.71 4.78
C ASN A 83 -20.34 -14.30 4.39
N GLN A 84 -19.52 -13.26 4.56
CA GLN A 84 -19.88 -11.91 4.14
C GLN A 84 -19.83 -11.71 2.61
N CYS A 85 -19.30 -12.67 1.85
CA CYS A 85 -19.14 -12.58 0.39
C CYS A 85 -18.35 -11.34 -0.07
N PHE A 86 -17.43 -10.86 0.77
CA PHE A 86 -16.55 -9.73 0.47
C PHE A 86 -15.57 -10.05 -0.67
N HIS A 87 -15.14 -9.01 -1.39
CA HIS A 87 -14.01 -9.09 -2.30
C HIS A 87 -12.72 -9.34 -1.52
N ARG A 88 -11.80 -10.08 -2.15
CA ARG A 88 -10.49 -10.43 -1.61
C ARG A 88 -9.43 -9.41 -2.03
N GLY A 89 -8.41 -9.24 -1.21
CA GLY A 89 -7.21 -8.50 -1.58
C GLY A 89 -6.32 -9.27 -2.56
N LEU A 90 -5.75 -8.56 -3.53
CA LEU A 90 -4.82 -9.10 -4.52
C LEU A 90 -3.63 -8.15 -4.72
N LEU A 91 -2.41 -8.69 -4.72
CA LEU A 91 -1.20 -8.01 -5.15
C LEU A 91 -0.92 -8.33 -6.63
N ILE A 92 -0.59 -7.31 -7.40
CA ILE A 92 -0.22 -7.41 -8.82
C ILE A 92 1.09 -6.66 -9.07
N ASP A 93 1.62 -6.81 -10.29
CA ASP A 93 2.81 -6.10 -10.75
C ASP A 93 4.10 -6.51 -10.01
N PHE A 94 4.72 -7.59 -10.51
CA PHE A 94 5.92 -8.20 -9.95
C PHE A 94 7.20 -7.79 -10.70
N ASP A 95 7.17 -6.72 -11.50
CA ASP A 95 8.32 -6.30 -12.32
C ASP A 95 9.55 -5.91 -11.47
N TYR A 96 9.31 -5.45 -10.23
CA TYR A 96 10.35 -5.13 -9.25
C TYR A 96 10.64 -6.25 -8.23
N ALA A 97 9.94 -7.38 -8.34
CA ALA A 97 10.02 -8.46 -7.37
C ALA A 97 11.42 -9.07 -7.27
N LEU A 98 11.77 -9.55 -6.08
CA LEU A 98 13.04 -10.20 -5.79
C LEU A 98 12.82 -11.62 -5.28
N LEU A 99 13.46 -12.59 -5.91
CA LEU A 99 13.58 -13.95 -5.39
C LEU A 99 14.72 -13.99 -4.36
N MET A 100 14.41 -14.32 -3.10
CA MET A 100 15.32 -14.19 -1.96
C MET A 100 16.55 -15.10 -2.05
N ASP A 101 16.41 -16.27 -2.69
CA ASP A 101 17.44 -17.32 -2.72
C ASP A 101 18.35 -17.23 -3.96
N LEU A 102 18.13 -16.27 -4.87
CA LEU A 102 18.97 -16.12 -6.04
C LEU A 102 20.26 -15.37 -5.66
N GLU A 103 21.43 -15.96 -5.94
CA GLU A 103 22.71 -15.29 -5.79
C GLU A 103 22.64 -13.93 -6.49
N ARG A 104 23.02 -12.87 -5.76
CA ARG A 104 22.92 -11.49 -6.22
C ARG A 104 23.76 -11.31 -7.48
N THR A 105 23.17 -11.50 -8.66
CA THR A 105 23.71 -10.86 -9.86
C THR A 105 23.69 -9.37 -9.56
N GLU A 106 24.84 -8.72 -9.71
CA GLU A 106 25.07 -7.29 -9.43
C GLU A 106 24.14 -6.40 -10.27
N VAL A 107 22.86 -6.34 -9.92
CA VAL A 107 21.93 -5.37 -10.47
C VAL A 107 22.09 -4.12 -9.62
N SER A 108 22.39 -3.00 -10.28
CA SER A 108 22.65 -1.75 -9.59
C SER A 108 21.42 -1.37 -8.73
N PRO A 109 21.60 -0.92 -7.47
CA PRO A 109 20.50 -0.51 -6.59
C PRO A 109 19.59 0.58 -7.16
N ARG A 110 20.07 1.26 -8.22
CA ARG A 110 19.43 2.43 -8.86
C ARG A 110 18.48 2.08 -10.00
N GLU A 111 18.51 0.86 -10.54
CA GLU A 111 17.71 0.49 -11.73
C GLU A 111 16.31 -0.08 -11.40
N ARG A 112 15.94 -0.20 -10.12
CA ARG A 112 14.69 -0.86 -9.68
C ARG A 112 14.06 -0.23 -8.45
N THR A 113 13.71 1.04 -8.53
CA THR A 113 13.11 1.78 -7.39
C THR A 113 11.60 1.78 -7.52
N GLY A 114 10.90 1.12 -6.59
CA GLY A 114 9.44 1.10 -6.54
C GLY A 114 8.82 2.47 -6.26
N THR A 115 7.52 2.47 -6.02
CA THR A 115 6.68 3.67 -5.90
C THR A 115 7.08 4.50 -4.67
N ILE A 116 7.86 5.58 -4.87
CA ILE A 116 8.44 6.42 -3.80
C ILE A 116 7.40 6.81 -2.72
N PRO A 117 6.18 7.23 -3.06
CA PRO A 117 5.20 7.62 -2.06
C PRO A 117 4.69 6.50 -1.16
N PHE A 118 5.01 5.22 -1.41
CA PHE A 118 4.68 4.10 -0.52
C PHE A 118 5.93 3.35 -0.03
N MET A 119 7.12 3.77 -0.47
CA MET A 119 8.39 3.12 -0.14
C MET A 119 8.72 3.21 1.36
N ALA A 120 9.18 2.11 1.95
CA ALA A 120 9.64 2.06 3.35
C ALA A 120 10.76 3.09 3.65
N ILE A 121 10.86 3.54 4.90
CA ILE A 121 11.82 4.57 5.33
C ILE A 121 13.26 4.18 5.02
N ASP A 122 13.68 2.96 5.35
CA ASP A 122 15.06 2.53 5.10
C ASP A 122 15.39 2.52 3.60
N MET A 123 14.40 2.18 2.77
CA MET A 123 14.51 2.23 1.32
C MET A 123 14.55 3.69 0.81
N LEU A 124 13.80 4.61 1.42
CA LEU A 124 13.87 6.05 1.12
C LEU A 124 15.23 6.65 1.51
N ILE A 125 15.80 6.25 2.65
CA ILE A 125 17.14 6.66 3.09
C ILE A 125 18.20 6.18 2.09
N GLN A 126 18.12 4.90 1.70
CA GLN A 126 19.01 4.33 0.69
C GLN A 126 18.89 5.07 -0.64
N TYR A 127 17.66 5.36 -1.09
CA TYR A 127 17.40 6.13 -2.31
C TYR A 127 17.99 7.54 -2.24
N ALA A 128 17.76 8.26 -1.14
CA ALA A 128 18.20 9.64 -0.97
C ALA A 128 19.72 9.80 -0.84
N ASN A 129 20.40 8.81 -0.27
CA ASN A 129 21.85 8.82 -0.06
C ASN A 129 22.62 8.27 -1.27
N GLY A 130 21.94 7.61 -2.21
CA GLY A 130 22.55 7.09 -3.44
C GLY A 130 23.51 5.90 -3.25
N SER A 131 23.67 5.44 -2.00
CA SER A 131 24.42 4.27 -1.56
C SER A 131 23.89 3.83 -0.19
N GLY A 132 23.59 2.55 -0.02
CA GLY A 132 23.21 1.97 1.27
C GLY A 132 23.21 0.46 1.20
N ASN A 133 23.52 -0.20 2.32
CA ASN A 133 23.62 -1.65 2.45
C ASN A 133 22.37 -2.29 3.06
N VAL A 134 21.21 -1.61 3.00
CA VAL A 134 19.96 -2.18 3.50
C VAL A 134 19.54 -3.30 2.54
N ALA A 135 19.50 -4.53 3.06
CA ALA A 135 19.01 -5.67 2.31
C ALA A 135 17.48 -5.59 2.20
N PRO A 136 16.90 -5.79 0.99
CA PRO A 136 15.45 -5.92 0.86
C PRO A 136 14.92 -7.00 1.80
N SER A 137 13.80 -6.72 2.47
CA SER A 137 13.19 -7.62 3.45
C SER A 137 11.68 -7.56 3.34
N ALA A 138 11.00 -8.58 3.87
CA ALA A 138 9.54 -8.61 3.94
C ALA A 138 8.96 -7.44 4.76
N ALA A 139 9.73 -6.91 5.74
CA ALA A 139 9.29 -5.78 6.55
C ALA A 139 9.09 -4.51 5.72
N HIS A 140 9.86 -4.30 4.64
CA HIS A 140 9.68 -3.13 3.77
C HIS A 140 8.37 -3.17 2.99
N ASP A 141 7.97 -4.34 2.50
CA ASP A 141 6.68 -4.52 1.81
C ASP A 141 5.50 -4.38 2.79
N LEU A 142 5.66 -4.88 4.03
CA LEU A 142 4.67 -4.70 5.09
C LEU A 142 4.52 -3.22 5.52
N GLU A 143 5.63 -2.49 5.66
CA GLU A 143 5.61 -1.04 5.93
C GLU A 143 4.90 -0.29 4.79
N SER A 144 5.15 -0.69 3.55
CA SER A 144 4.48 -0.12 2.37
C SER A 144 2.96 -0.35 2.40
N LEU A 145 2.50 -1.55 2.81
CA LEU A 145 1.07 -1.82 3.03
C LEU A 145 0.46 -0.90 4.08
N ILE A 146 1.16 -0.63 5.19
CA ILE A 146 0.70 0.31 6.23
C ILE A 146 0.53 1.72 5.62
N TYR A 147 1.45 2.15 4.75
CA TYR A 147 1.33 3.45 4.07
C TYR A 147 0.16 3.51 3.07
N VAL A 148 -0.14 2.42 2.35
CA VAL A 148 -1.36 2.35 1.52
C VAL A 148 -2.61 2.46 2.39
N PHE A 149 -2.65 1.79 3.55
CA PHE A 149 -3.76 1.88 4.51
C PHE A 149 -3.99 3.32 4.99
N VAL A 150 -2.93 3.99 5.45
CA VAL A 150 -2.98 5.40 5.91
C VAL A 150 -3.44 6.32 4.78
N TRP A 151 -2.89 6.14 3.57
CA TRP A 151 -3.28 6.93 2.41
C TRP A 151 -4.78 6.89 2.17
N ILE A 152 -5.38 5.68 2.15
CA ILE A 152 -6.82 5.53 1.92
C ILE A 152 -7.61 6.25 3.02
N CYS A 153 -7.23 6.07 4.29
CA CYS A 153 -7.92 6.67 5.44
C CYS A 153 -7.87 8.21 5.46
N VAL A 154 -6.81 8.81 4.91
CA VAL A 154 -6.61 10.26 4.83
C VAL A 154 -7.23 10.87 3.57
N VAL A 155 -7.19 10.17 2.44
CA VAL A 155 -7.52 10.72 1.11
C VAL A 155 -8.97 10.51 0.71
N TYR A 156 -9.62 9.44 1.19
CA TYR A 156 -10.98 9.09 0.79
C TYR A 156 -11.98 9.47 1.87
N SER A 157 -13.13 10.03 1.47
CA SER A 157 -14.23 10.34 2.41
C SER A 157 -15.18 9.16 2.62
N ARG A 158 -15.19 8.21 1.69
CA ARG A 158 -16.02 6.99 1.67
C ARG A 158 -15.53 6.07 0.52
N PRO A 159 -16.01 4.81 0.41
CA PRO A 159 -15.86 3.97 -0.77
C PRO A 159 -15.78 4.70 -2.12
N GLY A 160 -14.63 4.56 -2.79
CA GLY A 160 -14.39 5.08 -4.15
C GLY A 160 -14.40 6.60 -4.29
N GLN A 161 -14.59 7.36 -3.22
CA GLN A 161 -14.71 8.82 -3.27
C GLN A 161 -13.59 9.51 -2.53
N VAL A 162 -12.77 10.24 -3.30
CA VAL A 162 -11.76 11.17 -2.77
C VAL A 162 -12.46 12.28 -2.00
N ARG A 163 -11.91 12.64 -0.84
CA ARG A 163 -12.43 13.71 -0.01
C ARG A 163 -12.38 15.06 -0.76
N SER A 164 -13.33 15.94 -0.45
CA SER A 164 -13.45 17.26 -1.08
C SER A 164 -13.50 18.42 -0.07
N ASP A 165 -13.49 18.11 1.21
CA ASP A 165 -13.57 19.07 2.32
C ASP A 165 -12.28 19.89 2.48
N ILE A 166 -11.12 19.27 2.22
CA ILE A 166 -9.81 19.93 2.21
C ILE A 166 -8.96 19.44 1.04
N SER A 167 -8.06 20.29 0.55
CA SER A 167 -7.10 19.91 -0.50
C SER A 167 -6.07 18.92 0.04
N LEU A 168 -5.61 17.98 -0.79
CA LEU A 168 -4.47 17.09 -0.46
C LEU A 168 -3.20 17.87 -0.08
N GLN A 169 -3.06 19.11 -0.57
CA GLN A 169 -1.94 19.98 -0.22
C GLN A 169 -2.01 20.50 1.22
N GLN A 170 -3.15 20.35 1.89
CA GLN A 170 -3.38 20.77 3.29
C GLN A 170 -3.36 19.59 4.27
N THR A 171 -3.09 18.37 3.80
CA THR A 171 -3.03 17.16 4.64
C THR A 171 -1.59 16.72 4.89
N CYS A 172 -1.42 15.75 5.78
CA CYS A 172 -0.13 15.09 6.03
C CYS A 172 0.43 14.35 4.79
N VAL A 173 -0.39 14.07 3.77
CA VAL A 173 0.05 13.39 2.54
C VAL A 173 0.50 14.36 1.43
N LYS A 174 0.56 15.66 1.70
CA LYS A 174 1.10 16.66 0.75
C LYS A 174 2.44 16.22 0.16
N GLY A 175 3.39 15.85 1.03
CA GLY A 175 4.74 15.44 0.64
C GLY A 175 4.81 14.11 -0.12
N TRP A 176 3.71 13.37 -0.18
CA TRP A 176 3.63 12.08 -0.89
C TRP A 176 3.25 12.31 -2.37
N THR A 177 2.54 13.39 -2.68
CA THR A 177 2.07 13.71 -4.05
C THR A 177 3.04 14.53 -4.90
N CYS A 178 4.00 15.20 -4.26
CA CYS A 178 4.82 16.24 -4.88
C CYS A 178 6.31 15.92 -4.80
N ILE A 179 6.72 14.74 -5.27
CA ILE A 179 8.12 14.30 -5.21
C ILE A 179 8.80 14.57 -6.56
N LYS A 180 9.65 15.60 -6.61
CA LYS A 180 10.35 16.03 -7.83
C LYS A 180 11.86 16.16 -7.66
N THR A 181 12.38 16.03 -6.44
CA THR A 181 13.79 16.20 -6.13
C THR A 181 14.21 15.22 -5.04
N LEU A 182 15.51 14.94 -4.91
CA LEU A 182 16.05 14.19 -3.78
C LEU A 182 15.78 14.88 -2.43
N GLN A 183 15.61 16.21 -2.43
CA GLN A 183 15.25 16.95 -1.23
C GLN A 183 13.81 16.62 -0.80
N ASP A 184 12.88 16.45 -1.74
CA ASP A 184 11.51 16.04 -1.43
C ASP A 184 11.49 14.63 -0.82
N VAL A 185 12.33 13.71 -1.33
CA VAL A 185 12.49 12.37 -0.76
C VAL A 185 12.99 12.44 0.69
N LYS A 186 14.01 13.26 0.96
CA LYS A 186 14.52 13.47 2.33
C LYS A 186 13.45 14.06 3.25
N THR A 187 12.68 15.03 2.76
CA THR A 187 11.55 15.61 3.51
C THR A 187 10.49 14.56 3.83
N LEU A 188 10.11 13.71 2.86
CA LEU A 188 9.17 12.62 3.08
C LEU A 188 9.70 11.62 4.12
N CYS A 189 10.97 11.23 4.01
CA CYS A 189 11.63 10.35 4.96
C CYS A 189 11.57 10.91 6.39
N ASN A 190 11.99 12.17 6.58
CA ASN A 190 11.97 12.83 7.89
C ASN A 190 10.55 12.93 8.46
N ALA A 191 9.57 13.27 7.63
CA ALA A 191 8.17 13.33 8.04
C ALA A 191 7.70 11.96 8.53
N ARG A 192 7.91 10.90 7.75
CA ARG A 192 7.50 9.55 8.15
C ARG A 192 8.19 9.08 9.43
N THR A 193 9.47 9.39 9.61
CA THR A 193 10.22 9.03 10.83
C THR A 193 9.63 9.72 12.05
N GLY A 194 9.28 11.01 11.94
CA GLY A 194 8.59 11.73 13.02
C GLY A 194 7.21 11.16 13.33
N GLU A 195 6.46 10.77 12.30
CA GLU A 195 5.11 10.19 12.43
C GLU A 195 5.09 8.82 13.14
N LEU A 196 6.22 8.12 13.23
CA LEU A 196 6.32 6.90 14.06
C LEU A 196 5.96 7.18 15.53
N THR A 197 6.36 8.35 16.03
CA THR A 197 6.12 8.77 17.41
C THR A 197 4.91 9.67 17.52
N THR A 198 4.79 10.70 16.66
CA THR A 198 3.76 11.73 16.81
C THR A 198 2.38 11.24 16.38
N LYS A 199 2.32 10.37 15.36
CA LYS A 199 1.09 9.88 14.73
C LYS A 199 0.09 10.99 14.39
N PHE A 200 0.61 12.17 14.06
CA PHE A 200 -0.18 13.36 13.73
C PHE A 200 -1.05 13.15 12.48
N PHE A 201 -0.66 12.24 11.59
CA PHE A 201 -1.49 11.82 10.44
C PHE A 201 -2.90 11.34 10.84
N LEU A 202 -3.07 10.79 12.06
CA LEU A 202 -4.38 10.35 12.56
C LEU A 202 -5.39 11.50 12.61
N ASN A 203 -4.94 12.74 12.82
CA ASN A 203 -5.82 13.92 12.84
C ASN A 203 -6.43 14.23 11.47
N TYR A 204 -5.89 13.65 10.39
CA TYR A 204 -6.40 13.84 9.03
C TYR A 204 -7.31 12.72 8.54
N PHE A 205 -7.58 11.69 9.34
CA PHE A 205 -8.54 10.65 8.97
C PHE A 205 -9.91 11.28 8.68
N THR A 206 -10.56 10.85 7.60
CA THR A 206 -11.93 11.32 7.31
C THR A 206 -12.93 10.68 8.28
N PRO A 207 -14.12 11.29 8.49
CA PRO A 207 -15.10 10.78 9.45
C PRO A 207 -15.48 9.32 9.24
N TYR A 208 -15.50 8.86 7.99
CA TYR A 208 -15.80 7.47 7.65
C TYR A 208 -14.79 6.48 8.26
N PHE A 209 -13.51 6.87 8.39
CA PHE A 209 -12.44 6.02 8.92
C PHE A 209 -12.09 6.31 10.38
N GLU A 210 -12.90 7.09 11.11
CA GLU A 210 -12.60 7.49 12.50
C GLU A 210 -12.28 6.31 13.41
N GLN A 211 -13.05 5.21 13.29
CA GLN A 211 -12.87 3.99 14.06
C GLN A 211 -11.54 3.27 13.78
N LEU A 212 -10.86 3.58 12.66
CA LEU A 212 -9.59 2.98 12.28
C LEU A 212 -8.38 3.72 12.88
N LYS A 213 -8.56 4.85 13.58
CA LYS A 213 -7.45 5.55 14.23
C LYS A 213 -6.72 4.68 15.25
N GLY A 214 -7.47 3.94 16.09
CA GLY A 214 -6.91 3.01 17.09
C GLY A 214 -6.08 1.90 16.44
N PRO A 215 -6.65 1.10 15.52
CA PRO A 215 -5.91 0.08 14.77
C PRO A 215 -4.68 0.64 14.05
N THR A 216 -4.79 1.81 13.41
CA THR A 216 -3.64 2.41 12.70
C THR A 216 -2.54 2.86 13.67
N SER A 217 -2.92 3.39 14.84
CA SER A 217 -1.98 3.73 15.91
C SER A 217 -1.19 2.49 16.36
N ALA A 218 -1.87 1.35 16.53
CA ALA A 218 -1.23 0.08 16.90
C ALA A 218 -0.32 -0.46 15.78
N LEU A 219 -0.69 -0.29 14.51
CA LEU A 219 0.20 -0.61 13.37
C LEU A 219 1.49 0.22 13.41
N TYR A 220 1.38 1.50 13.74
CA TYR A 220 2.55 2.37 13.90
C TYR A 220 3.37 2.03 15.15
N ASP A 221 2.77 1.55 16.23
CA ASP A 221 3.51 1.08 17.42
C ASP A 221 4.40 -0.12 17.08
N ILE A 222 3.88 -1.12 16.38
CA ILE A 222 4.69 -2.29 15.99
C ILE A 222 5.72 -1.93 14.92
N LEU A 223 5.41 -0.99 14.01
CA LEU A 223 6.36 -0.48 13.03
C LEU A 223 7.51 0.27 13.72
N HIS A 224 7.20 1.12 14.69
CA HIS A 224 8.20 1.85 15.47
C HIS A 224 9.07 0.88 16.29
N ALA A 225 8.45 -0.08 16.99
CA ALA A 225 9.16 -1.10 17.76
C ALA A 225 10.11 -1.92 16.87
N SER A 226 9.73 -2.27 15.64
CA SER A 226 10.56 -3.06 14.73
C SER A 226 11.87 -2.40 14.28
N ARG A 227 12.03 -1.10 14.56
CA ARG A 227 13.22 -0.33 14.21
C ARG A 227 14.24 -0.26 15.34
N ASP A 228 13.83 -0.59 16.56
CA ASP A 228 14.78 -0.82 17.64
C ASP A 228 15.48 -2.17 17.37
N PRO A 229 16.82 -2.23 17.36
CA PRO A 229 17.56 -3.49 17.22
C PRO A 229 17.17 -4.56 18.25
N ASN A 230 16.65 -4.16 19.41
CA ASN A 230 16.15 -5.05 20.47
C ASN A 230 14.62 -5.18 20.47
N GLY A 231 13.95 -4.51 19.54
CA GLY A 231 12.49 -4.49 19.44
C GLY A 231 11.92 -5.72 18.75
N SER A 232 10.59 -5.85 18.83
CA SER A 232 9.89 -6.93 18.15
C SER A 232 9.83 -6.68 16.64
N PRO A 233 10.15 -7.65 15.78
CA PRO A 233 10.15 -7.47 14.34
C PRO A 233 8.74 -7.22 13.79
N LEU A 234 8.66 -6.49 12.68
CA LEU A 234 7.41 -6.31 11.94
C LEU A 234 7.08 -7.61 11.20
N THR A 235 6.03 -8.29 11.63
CA THR A 235 5.62 -9.60 11.08
C THR A 235 4.22 -9.56 10.51
N HIS A 236 3.94 -10.45 9.54
CA HIS A 236 2.60 -10.65 8.98
C HIS A 236 1.58 -10.96 10.08
N GLU A 237 1.97 -11.77 11.06
CA GLU A 237 1.10 -12.17 12.18
C GLU A 237 0.70 -11.00 13.08
N ALA A 238 1.66 -10.15 13.45
CA ALA A 238 1.39 -8.96 14.25
C ALA A 238 0.40 -8.01 13.55
N ILE A 239 0.56 -7.79 12.24
CA ILE A 239 -0.35 -6.95 11.45
C ILE A 239 -1.73 -7.60 11.33
N LYS A 240 -1.80 -8.90 10.95
CA LYS A 240 -3.07 -9.64 10.84
C LYS A 240 -3.87 -9.58 12.13
N LYS A 241 -3.21 -9.74 13.29
CA LYS A 241 -3.87 -9.68 14.59
C LYS A 241 -4.58 -8.35 14.82
N ILE A 242 -3.89 -7.22 14.62
CA ILE A 242 -4.46 -5.88 14.79
C ILE A 242 -5.64 -5.66 13.85
N LEU A 243 -5.49 -6.02 12.56
CA LEU A 243 -6.54 -5.84 11.57
C LEU A 243 -7.75 -6.75 11.83
N LEU A 244 -7.54 -7.98 12.30
CA LEU A 244 -8.61 -8.90 12.69
C LEU A 244 -9.37 -8.38 13.91
N GLU A 245 -8.68 -7.89 14.94
CA GLU A 245 -9.34 -7.25 16.09
C GLU A 245 -10.19 -6.05 15.65
N ALA A 246 -9.68 -5.21 14.75
CA ALA A 246 -10.44 -4.13 14.14
C ALA A 246 -11.68 -4.65 13.38
N PHE A 247 -11.54 -5.70 12.59
CA PHE A 247 -12.63 -6.24 11.76
C PHE A 247 -13.87 -6.63 12.57
N PHE A 248 -13.66 -7.19 13.77
CA PHE A 248 -14.76 -7.61 14.65
C PHE A 248 -15.32 -6.47 15.53
N THR A 249 -14.68 -5.31 15.55
CA THR A 249 -15.06 -4.19 16.43
C THR A 249 -15.64 -3.00 15.67
N VAL A 250 -15.26 -2.80 14.41
CA VAL A 250 -15.80 -1.71 13.58
C VAL A 250 -17.28 -1.87 13.29
N LYS A 251 -17.97 -0.74 13.21
CA LYS A 251 -19.36 -0.64 12.75
C LYS A 251 -19.41 0.30 11.56
N GLU A 252 -20.30 0.04 10.61
CA GLU A 252 -20.45 0.94 9.47
C GLU A 252 -20.95 2.32 9.94
N PRO A 253 -20.30 3.43 9.54
CA PRO A 253 -20.77 4.76 9.87
C PRO A 253 -22.19 4.98 9.32
N ALA A 254 -23.04 5.68 10.06
CA ALA A 254 -24.38 6.01 9.59
C ALA A 254 -24.28 6.79 8.26
N SER A 255 -24.99 6.32 7.23
CA SER A 255 -25.03 7.02 5.94
C SER A 255 -25.75 8.36 6.12
N GLU A 256 -25.05 9.49 6.03
CA GLU A 256 -25.68 10.82 6.04
C GLU A 256 -26.52 11.10 4.76
N ASP A 257 -26.55 10.19 3.79
CA ASP A 257 -27.14 10.41 2.46
C ASP A 257 -28.43 9.58 2.18
N ALA A 258 -29.26 9.29 3.19
CA ALA A 258 -30.59 8.71 2.95
C ALA A 258 -31.66 9.74 2.51
N ASN A 259 -31.32 11.03 2.39
CA ASN A 259 -32.33 12.09 2.18
C ASN A 259 -31.96 13.17 1.16
N LYS A 260 -31.31 12.80 0.05
CA LYS A 260 -31.28 13.65 -1.16
C LYS A 260 -31.59 12.84 -2.41
N ASN A 261 -32.89 12.72 -2.65
CA ASN A 261 -33.45 12.28 -3.92
C ASN A 261 -33.21 13.38 -4.98
N THR A 262 -32.05 13.40 -5.61
CA THR A 262 -31.83 14.22 -6.82
C THR A 262 -30.80 13.56 -7.75
N GLY A 263 -31.31 13.04 -8.87
CA GLY A 263 -30.64 12.96 -10.17
C GLY A 263 -29.28 12.25 -10.21
N ILE A 264 -29.26 11.05 -10.82
CA ILE A 264 -28.04 10.42 -11.33
C ILE A 264 -27.37 11.40 -12.30
N LYS A 265 -26.40 12.16 -11.82
CA LYS A 265 -25.34 12.74 -12.64
C LYS A 265 -24.12 11.86 -12.47
N GLN A 266 -23.60 11.32 -13.56
CA GLN A 266 -22.27 10.71 -13.60
C GLN A 266 -21.28 11.69 -12.98
N VAL A 267 -20.80 11.38 -11.78
CA VAL A 267 -19.69 12.10 -11.16
C VAL A 267 -18.43 11.62 -11.87
N GLU A 268 -17.74 12.54 -12.55
CA GLU A 268 -16.45 12.26 -13.17
C GLU A 268 -15.50 11.67 -12.12
N LYS A 269 -15.08 10.42 -12.36
CA LYS A 269 -14.08 9.71 -11.55
C LYS A 269 -12.74 10.42 -11.67
N ARG A 270 -12.41 11.30 -10.72
CA ARG A 270 -11.06 11.87 -10.62
C ARG A 270 -10.12 10.81 -10.04
N ARG A 271 -9.26 10.22 -10.87
CA ARG A 271 -8.05 9.55 -10.38
C ARG A 271 -7.15 10.62 -9.75
N VAL A 272 -6.58 10.32 -8.58
CA VAL A 272 -5.53 11.16 -8.00
C VAL A 272 -4.25 10.81 -8.73
N ASP A 273 -3.87 11.63 -9.72
CA ASP A 273 -2.62 11.45 -10.43
C ASP A 273 -1.46 11.84 -9.50
N MET A 274 -0.74 10.83 -9.00
CA MET A 274 0.53 11.03 -8.31
C MET A 274 1.59 11.39 -9.34
N HIS A 275 1.98 12.66 -9.42
CA HIS A 275 3.06 13.10 -10.30
C HIS A 275 4.41 12.79 -9.66
N VAL A 276 4.91 11.57 -9.90
CA VAL A 276 6.27 11.17 -9.56
C VAL A 276 7.09 11.19 -10.85
N THR A 277 8.11 12.05 -10.93
CA THR A 277 9.09 11.98 -12.02
C THR A 277 10.10 10.89 -11.67
N GLU A 278 10.09 9.78 -12.40
CA GLU A 278 10.98 8.64 -12.19
C GLU A 278 12.46 8.96 -12.42
N ASP A 279 12.78 10.04 -13.14
CA ASP A 279 14.14 10.48 -13.44
C ASP A 279 14.55 11.71 -12.61
N LEU A 280 14.85 11.50 -11.32
CA LEU A 280 15.34 12.57 -10.43
C LEU A 280 16.84 12.84 -10.50
N ASN A 281 17.58 12.08 -11.32
CA ASN A 281 19.02 12.24 -11.48
C ASN A 281 19.38 12.50 -12.95
N GLY A 282 19.87 13.71 -13.23
CA GLY A 282 20.41 14.08 -14.53
C GLY A 282 21.59 13.19 -14.93
N GLY A 283 21.41 12.40 -16.00
CA GLY A 283 22.45 11.59 -16.58
C GLY A 283 21.99 10.90 -17.87
N ARG A 284 22.24 11.55 -19.01
CA ARG A 284 21.98 11.14 -20.42
C ARG A 284 20.52 11.11 -20.87
N LYS A 285 20.17 12.15 -21.65
CA LYS A 285 19.05 12.15 -22.59
C LYS A 285 19.12 10.92 -23.50
N SER A 286 18.17 10.00 -23.38
CA SER A 286 17.88 9.07 -24.47
C SER A 286 17.01 9.81 -25.48
N CYS A 287 17.62 10.19 -26.60
CA CYS A 287 16.94 10.81 -27.72
C CYS A 287 15.85 9.88 -28.27
N ARG A 288 14.58 10.16 -27.99
CA ARG A 288 13.47 9.65 -28.79
C ARG A 288 13.52 10.35 -30.16
N HIS A 289 14.15 9.71 -31.14
CA HIS A 289 13.90 10.04 -32.54
C HIS A 289 12.51 9.50 -32.90
N ARG A 290 11.61 10.42 -33.28
CA ARG A 290 10.47 10.09 -34.13
C ARG A 290 11.03 9.70 -35.48
N VAL A 291 10.59 8.57 -36.00
CA VAL A 291 10.63 8.30 -37.44
C VAL A 291 9.18 8.17 -37.83
N ASP A 292 8.77 9.05 -38.75
CA ASP A 292 7.47 9.05 -39.42
C ASP A 292 7.30 7.79 -40.30
#